data_AF-A0A179I5P2-F1
#
_entry.id   AF-A0A179I5P2-F1
#
_cell.length_a   1.000
_cell.length_b   1.000
_cell.length_c   1.000
_cell.angle_alpha   90.00
_cell.angle_beta   90.00
_cell.angle_gamma   90.00
#
_symmetry.space_group_name_H-M   'P 1'
#
loop_
_entity.id
_entity.type
_entity.pdbx_description
1 polymer ?
#
loop_
_entity_poly.entity_id
_entity_poly.type
_entity_poly.pdbx_seq_one_letter_code
_entity_poly.pdbx_strand_id
1 'polypeptide(L)'
;ATTAKLFSSAFRRPLRSSAGFSLAAAATVTTAIKYPPVSKPVELGTRAMHSKVVIIGSGPAAHTAAVYLARAELKPVLYEGFMANGTAAGGQLTTTTEVENFPGFPKGIMGQELMDNMRAQSERFGTEIVTDTVTTLDLSSRPFKYSTEFSPEETHTADAVIIATGASARRMGLPGEDKYWQNGISACAV
;
A
#
# COMPACT_ATOMS: atom_id res chain seq x y z
N ALA A 1 -64.79 -7.74 -18.74
CA ALA A 1 -63.70 -8.36 -19.52
C ALA A 1 -62.43 -7.59 -19.17
N THR A 2 -61.36 -8.09 -18.53
CA THR A 2 -60.91 -9.46 -18.28
C THR A 2 -59.91 -9.43 -17.11
N THR A 3 -60.10 -10.32 -16.14
CA THR A 3 -59.20 -10.79 -15.05
C THR A 3 -57.91 -11.44 -15.63
N ALA A 4 -56.73 -11.58 -15.00
CA ALA A 4 -56.32 -12.14 -13.71
C ALA A 4 -54.79 -11.91 -13.54
N LYS A 5 -54.28 -11.41 -12.41
CA LYS A 5 -53.79 -12.10 -11.19
C LYS A 5 -52.61 -13.09 -11.34
N LEU A 6 -51.49 -12.65 -10.76
CA LEU A 6 -50.45 -13.35 -9.97
C LEU A 6 -50.37 -14.88 -10.06
N PHE A 7 -49.19 -15.37 -10.47
CA PHE A 7 -48.74 -16.73 -10.16
C PHE A 7 -47.76 -16.72 -8.98
N SER A 8 -48.23 -17.22 -7.84
CA SER A 8 -47.42 -17.81 -6.79
C SER A 8 -47.05 -19.24 -7.20
N SER A 9 -45.82 -19.69 -6.95
CA SER A 9 -45.60 -21.11 -6.71
C SER A 9 -44.63 -21.31 -5.56
N ALA A 10 -45.20 -21.77 -4.45
CA ALA A 10 -44.49 -22.27 -3.28
C ALA A 10 -43.93 -23.65 -3.62
N PHE A 11 -42.63 -23.84 -3.49
CA PHE A 11 -42.02 -25.17 -3.48
C PHE A 11 -41.59 -25.52 -2.05
N ARG A 12 -42.37 -26.39 -1.43
CA ARG A 12 -42.17 -26.94 -0.09
C ARG A 12 -40.99 -27.92 -0.11
N ARG A 13 -40.00 -27.69 0.77
CA ARG A 13 -39.02 -28.71 1.19
C ARG A 13 -39.71 -29.74 2.10
N PRO A 14 -39.49 -31.05 1.93
CA PRO A 14 -39.74 -31.99 3.01
C PRO A 14 -38.45 -32.17 3.84
N LEU A 15 -38.59 -32.02 5.17
CA LEU A 15 -37.67 -32.62 6.13
C LEU A 15 -37.83 -34.14 6.07
N ARG A 16 -36.71 -34.87 6.11
CA ARG A 16 -36.69 -36.25 6.59
C ARG A 16 -35.50 -36.44 7.53
N SER A 17 -35.82 -36.64 8.81
CA SER A 17 -35.01 -37.37 9.79
C SER A 17 -34.98 -38.86 9.35
N SER A 18 -34.16 -39.78 9.84
CA SER A 18 -33.29 -39.89 11.01
C SER A 18 -32.37 -41.12 10.81
N ALA A 19 -31.27 -41.15 11.56
CA ALA A 19 -30.60 -42.32 12.14
C ALA A 19 -30.17 -43.50 11.23
N GLY A 20 -28.87 -43.56 10.98
CA GLY A 20 -28.14 -44.79 10.66
C GLY A 20 -26.73 -44.70 11.25
N PHE A 21 -26.58 -45.07 12.53
CA PHE A 21 -25.28 -45.25 13.16
C PHE A 21 -24.60 -46.46 12.51
N SER A 22 -23.44 -46.25 11.89
CA SER A 22 -22.53 -47.34 11.53
C SER A 22 -21.18 -47.06 12.18
N LEU A 23 -20.80 -47.93 13.13
CA LEU A 23 -19.49 -47.94 13.76
C LEU A 23 -18.42 -48.17 12.67
N ALA A 24 -17.57 -47.17 12.44
CA ALA A 24 -16.31 -47.35 11.72
C ALA A 24 -15.16 -47.23 12.72
N ALA A 25 -14.32 -48.26 12.75
CA ALA A 25 -13.19 -48.40 13.67
C ALA A 25 -12.21 -47.23 13.57
N ALA A 26 -11.83 -46.67 14.70
CA ALA A 26 -10.78 -45.67 14.81
C ALA A 26 -9.41 -46.35 14.59
N ALA A 27 -8.89 -46.25 13.36
CA ALA A 27 -7.48 -46.53 13.09
C ALA A 27 -6.68 -45.24 13.36
N THR A 28 -5.94 -45.21 14.46
CA THR A 28 -5.01 -44.14 14.79
C THR A 28 -3.84 -44.18 13.81
N VAL A 29 -3.93 -43.37 12.75
CA VAL A 29 -2.79 -43.10 11.86
C VAL A 29 -1.91 -42.07 12.55
N THR A 30 -0.88 -42.54 13.25
CA THR A 30 0.17 -41.68 13.79
C THR A 30 1.14 -41.33 12.66
N THR A 31 0.74 -40.43 11.76
CA THR A 31 1.70 -39.82 10.83
C THR A 31 2.55 -38.82 11.60
N ALA A 32 3.79 -39.21 11.92
CA ALA A 32 4.82 -38.29 12.38
C ALA A 32 5.06 -37.25 11.27
N ILE A 33 4.61 -36.01 11.49
CA ILE A 33 4.94 -34.88 10.62
C ILE A 33 6.43 -34.62 10.77
N LYS A 34 7.20 -35.03 9.76
CA LYS A 34 8.63 -34.76 9.67
C LYS A 34 8.79 -33.33 9.19
N TYR A 35 8.99 -32.39 10.11
CA TYR A 35 9.34 -31.02 9.75
C TYR A 35 10.69 -31.03 9.02
N PRO A 36 10.82 -30.30 7.89
CA PRO A 36 12.13 -30.14 7.26
C PRO A 36 13.08 -29.45 8.25
N PRO A 37 14.40 -29.76 8.19
CA PRO A 37 15.36 -29.14 9.08
C PRO A 37 15.34 -27.63 8.89
N VAL A 38 15.29 -26.91 10.01
CA VAL A 38 15.39 -25.45 10.08
C VAL A 38 16.57 -25.01 9.22
N SER A 39 16.29 -24.20 8.20
CA SER A 39 17.32 -23.64 7.32
C SER A 39 18.35 -22.87 8.15
N LYS A 40 19.60 -22.92 7.70
CA LYS A 40 20.78 -22.30 8.31
C LYS A 40 20.50 -20.86 8.79
N PRO A 41 21.23 -20.37 9.82
CA PRO A 41 21.14 -18.98 10.25
C PRO A 41 21.31 -18.07 9.02
N VAL A 42 20.36 -17.16 8.82
CA VAL A 42 20.52 -16.08 7.84
C VAL A 42 21.66 -15.22 8.36
N GLU A 43 22.83 -15.32 7.73
CA GLU A 43 23.91 -14.36 7.95
C GLU A 43 23.33 -12.97 7.65
N LEU A 44 23.33 -12.10 8.67
CA LEU A 44 22.91 -10.70 8.60
C LEU A 44 24.00 -9.92 7.84
N GLY A 45 24.25 -10.30 6.60
CA GLY A 45 25.12 -9.57 5.68
C GLY A 45 24.35 -8.37 5.15
N THR A 46 24.95 -7.19 5.28
CA THR A 46 24.56 -5.90 4.70
C THR A 46 24.00 -6.11 3.28
N ARG A 47 22.68 -6.02 3.08
CA ARG A 47 22.05 -6.29 1.77
C ARG A 47 21.95 -5.00 0.96
N ALA A 48 23.11 -4.47 0.59
CA ALA A 48 23.21 -3.42 -0.42
C ALA A 48 22.43 -3.84 -1.68
N MET A 49 21.44 -3.03 -2.06
CA MET A 49 20.56 -3.31 -3.20
C MET A 49 20.92 -2.40 -4.37
N HIS A 50 20.77 -2.91 -5.59
CA HIS A 50 20.92 -2.14 -6.81
C HIS A 50 19.61 -2.15 -7.60
N SER A 51 19.13 -0.96 -7.99
CA SER A 51 17.89 -0.78 -8.75
C SER A 51 18.14 0.02 -10.02
N LYS A 52 17.42 -0.30 -11.10
CA LYS A 52 17.48 0.54 -12.32
C LYS A 52 16.92 1.93 -12.05
N VAL A 53 15.79 2.00 -11.36
CA VAL A 53 15.14 3.26 -10.99
C VAL A 53 14.64 3.15 -9.56
N VAL A 54 14.99 4.13 -8.73
CA VAL A 54 14.41 4.31 -7.40
C VAL A 54 13.52 5.55 -7.39
N ILE A 55 12.40 5.47 -6.69
CA ILE A 55 11.45 6.57 -6.49
C ILE A 55 11.45 6.89 -5.01
N ILE A 56 11.68 8.15 -4.67
CA ILE A 56 11.70 8.62 -3.28
C ILE A 56 10.46 9.48 -3.05
N GLY A 57 9.53 8.99 -2.22
CA GLY A 57 8.26 9.62 -1.90
C GLY A 57 7.06 8.71 -2.19
N SER A 58 5.90 9.09 -1.64
CA SER A 58 4.66 8.30 -1.70
C SER A 58 3.42 9.09 -2.12
N GLY A 59 3.58 10.31 -2.63
CA GLY A 59 2.46 11.09 -3.15
C GLY A 59 1.94 10.59 -4.51
N PRO A 60 0.93 11.26 -5.09
CA PRO A 60 0.39 10.95 -6.41
C PRO A 60 1.46 10.89 -7.52
N ALA A 61 2.45 11.79 -7.47
CA ALA A 61 3.55 11.83 -8.42
C ALA A 61 4.41 10.55 -8.36
N ALA A 62 4.70 10.06 -7.15
CA ALA A 62 5.51 8.87 -6.94
C ALA A 62 4.79 7.62 -7.46
N HIS A 63 3.53 7.43 -7.06
CA HIS A 63 2.74 6.27 -7.50
C HIS A 63 2.45 6.27 -8.99
N THR A 64 2.23 7.45 -9.59
CA THR A 64 2.06 7.56 -11.05
C THR A 64 3.35 7.16 -11.76
N ALA A 65 4.51 7.65 -11.33
CA ALA A 65 5.80 7.25 -11.90
C ALA A 65 6.04 5.73 -11.76
N ALA A 66 5.74 5.18 -10.57
CA ALA A 66 5.88 3.76 -10.29
C ALA A 66 5.03 2.89 -11.22
N VAL A 67 3.75 3.23 -11.41
CA VAL A 67 2.85 2.51 -12.32
C VAL A 67 3.42 2.44 -13.73
N TYR A 68 3.94 3.56 -14.27
CA TYR A 68 4.48 3.58 -15.62
C TYR A 68 5.79 2.80 -15.75
N LEU A 69 6.70 2.92 -14.78
CA LEU A 69 7.97 2.20 -14.78
C LEU A 69 7.77 0.69 -14.58
N ALA A 70 6.83 0.29 -13.72
CA ALA A 70 6.49 -1.10 -13.49
C ALA A 70 5.86 -1.73 -14.74
N ARG A 71 4.95 -1.02 -15.41
CA ARG A 71 4.39 -1.44 -16.71
C ARG A 71 5.43 -1.54 -17.83
N ALA A 72 6.54 -0.81 -17.73
CA ALA A 72 7.66 -0.89 -18.65
C ALA A 72 8.68 -1.99 -18.26
N GLU A 73 8.35 -2.87 -17.30
CA GLU A 73 9.21 -3.97 -16.83
C GLU A 73 10.56 -3.50 -16.27
N LEU A 74 10.62 -2.28 -15.74
CA LEU A 74 11.84 -1.71 -15.14
C LEU A 74 12.02 -2.10 -13.67
N LYS A 75 11.02 -2.74 -13.05
CA LYS A 75 11.00 -3.17 -11.64
C LYS A 75 11.40 -2.02 -10.69
N PRO A 76 10.64 -0.91 -10.67
CA PRO A 76 10.96 0.23 -9.83
C PRO A 76 10.84 -0.11 -8.34
N VAL A 77 11.75 0.45 -7.54
CA VAL A 77 11.65 0.44 -6.08
C VAL A 77 11.16 1.82 -5.61
N LEU A 78 10.08 1.87 -4.84
CA LEU A 78 9.50 3.08 -4.28
C LEU A 78 9.67 3.09 -2.76
N TYR A 79 10.34 4.12 -2.23
CA TYR A 79 10.45 4.35 -0.79
C TYR A 79 9.34 5.30 -0.34
N GLU A 80 8.37 4.77 0.41
CA GLU A 80 7.19 5.53 0.79
C GLU A 80 7.38 6.42 2.03
N GLY A 81 8.46 6.19 2.78
CA GLY A 81 8.79 6.90 4.02
C GLY A 81 8.08 6.32 5.24
N PHE A 82 8.79 6.28 6.38
CA PHE A 82 8.18 6.02 7.68
C PHE A 82 7.93 7.34 8.40
N MET A 83 6.74 7.91 8.24
CA MET A 83 6.39 9.25 8.74
C MET A 83 7.35 10.36 8.24
N ALA A 84 7.87 10.19 7.02
CA ALA A 84 8.82 11.13 6.43
C ALA A 84 8.22 12.55 6.36
N ASN A 85 9.00 13.55 6.82
CA ASN A 85 8.56 14.95 6.95
C ASN A 85 7.26 15.13 7.75
N GLY A 86 6.97 14.23 8.70
CA GLY A 86 5.75 14.28 9.52
C GLY A 86 4.46 13.96 8.76
N THR A 87 4.56 13.38 7.56
CA THR A 87 3.42 12.98 6.73
C THR A 87 3.42 11.46 6.58
N ALA A 88 2.25 10.84 6.70
CA ALA A 88 2.11 9.40 6.49
C ALA A 88 2.38 9.03 5.02
N ALA A 89 2.69 7.75 4.79
CA ALA A 89 2.80 7.19 3.43
C ALA A 89 1.50 7.46 2.66
N GLY A 90 1.63 8.01 1.44
CA GLY A 90 0.53 8.56 0.66
C GLY A 90 0.62 10.08 0.46
N GLY A 91 1.49 10.76 1.22
CA GLY A 91 1.72 12.20 1.10
C GLY A 91 0.57 13.06 1.64
N GLN A 92 0.53 14.35 1.24
CA GLN A 92 -0.39 15.33 1.83
C GLN A 92 -1.88 14.97 1.72
N LEU A 93 -2.28 14.21 0.71
CA LEU A 93 -3.67 13.77 0.53
C LEU A 93 -4.16 12.87 1.68
N THR A 94 -3.26 12.25 2.45
CA THR A 94 -3.63 11.49 3.66
C THR A 94 -4.17 12.39 4.77
N THR A 95 -3.92 13.69 4.70
CA THR A 95 -4.33 14.70 5.68
C THR A 95 -5.55 15.50 5.25
N THR A 96 -6.05 15.31 4.02
CA THR A 96 -7.29 15.94 3.55
C THR A 96 -8.48 15.00 3.74
N THR A 97 -9.68 15.57 3.80
CA THR A 97 -10.93 14.81 3.86
C THR A 97 -11.33 14.35 2.45
N GLU A 98 -12.05 15.19 1.71
CA GLU A 98 -12.57 14.87 0.38
C GLU A 98 -11.77 15.58 -0.72
N VAL A 99 -11.62 14.89 -1.85
CA VAL A 99 -10.96 15.37 -3.06
C VAL A 99 -12.00 15.41 -4.17
N GLU A 100 -12.42 16.61 -4.56
CA GLU A 100 -13.47 16.83 -5.57
C GLU A 100 -12.91 17.20 -6.95
N ASN A 101 -11.64 17.58 -7.01
CA ASN A 101 -10.97 18.10 -8.22
C ASN A 101 -10.04 17.09 -8.89
N PHE A 102 -10.02 15.83 -8.45
CA PHE A 102 -9.26 14.77 -9.13
C PHE A 102 -10.12 14.12 -10.22
N PRO A 103 -9.72 14.18 -11.50
CA PRO A 103 -10.54 13.67 -12.60
C PRO A 103 -10.73 12.15 -12.48
N GLY A 104 -11.96 11.69 -12.77
CA GLY A 104 -12.35 10.27 -12.65
C GLY A 104 -13.27 9.98 -11.45
N PHE A 105 -13.39 10.92 -10.50
CA PHE A 105 -14.25 10.80 -9.32
C PHE A 105 -15.31 11.91 -9.31
N PRO A 106 -16.38 11.82 -10.13
CA PRO A 106 -17.39 12.88 -10.27
C PRO A 106 -18.23 13.11 -9.01
N LYS A 107 -18.12 12.23 -8.01
CA LYS A 107 -18.79 12.34 -6.71
C LYS A 107 -17.82 12.64 -5.56
N GLY A 108 -16.58 13.04 -5.89
CA GLY A 108 -15.49 13.12 -4.91
C GLY A 108 -14.96 11.74 -4.51
N ILE A 109 -13.84 11.75 -3.80
CA ILE A 109 -13.22 10.59 -3.15
C ILE A 109 -12.46 11.04 -1.90
N MET A 110 -12.40 10.20 -0.87
CA MET A 110 -11.57 10.50 0.31
C MET A 110 -10.08 10.51 -0.06
N GLY A 111 -9.31 11.46 0.46
CA GLY A 111 -7.88 11.60 0.14
C GLY A 111 -7.06 10.35 0.47
N GLN A 112 -7.36 9.69 1.59
CA GLN A 112 -6.76 8.41 1.98
C GLN A 112 -7.12 7.29 1.01
N GLU A 113 -8.40 7.16 0.66
CA GLU A 113 -8.88 6.13 -0.28
C GLU A 113 -8.26 6.30 -1.68
N LEU A 114 -8.12 7.54 -2.14
CA LEU A 114 -7.43 7.84 -3.39
C LEU A 114 -5.98 7.33 -3.35
N MET A 115 -5.25 7.58 -2.27
CA MET A 115 -3.87 7.14 -2.15
C MET A 115 -3.72 5.62 -1.99
N ASP A 116 -4.62 4.97 -1.26
CA ASP A 116 -4.66 3.50 -1.16
C ASP A 116 -4.89 2.87 -2.54
N ASN A 117 -5.80 3.43 -3.34
CA ASN A 117 -6.05 2.98 -4.71
C ASN A 117 -4.80 3.16 -5.60
N MET A 118 -4.09 4.29 -5.47
CA MET A 118 -2.84 4.51 -6.21
C MET A 118 -1.72 3.55 -5.78
N ARG A 119 -1.58 3.29 -4.48
CA ARG A 119 -0.61 2.35 -3.92
C ARG A 119 -0.87 0.92 -4.41
N ALA A 120 -2.11 0.47 -4.32
CA ALA A 120 -2.53 -0.84 -4.83
C ALA A 120 -2.28 -0.98 -6.34
N GLN A 121 -2.46 0.10 -7.12
CA GLN A 121 -2.15 0.11 -8.54
C GLN A 121 -0.66 -0.05 -8.82
N SER A 122 0.21 0.62 -8.05
CA SER A 122 1.68 0.45 -8.15
C SER A 122 2.10 -1.00 -7.85
N GLU A 123 1.61 -1.59 -6.75
CA GLU A 123 1.91 -2.98 -6.37
C GLU A 123 1.42 -3.97 -7.42
N ARG A 124 0.20 -3.77 -7.95
CA ARG A 124 -0.39 -4.63 -8.98
C ARG A 124 0.49 -4.79 -10.22
N PHE A 125 1.20 -3.73 -10.63
CA PHE A 125 2.10 -3.78 -11.79
C PHE A 125 3.52 -4.25 -11.44
N GLY A 126 3.80 -4.57 -10.17
CA GLY A 126 5.10 -5.11 -9.74
C GLY A 126 6.09 -4.07 -9.24
N THR A 127 5.63 -2.90 -8.78
CA THR A 127 6.49 -1.98 -8.01
C THR A 127 6.83 -2.62 -6.67
N GLU A 128 8.11 -2.59 -6.29
CA GLU A 128 8.53 -2.94 -4.94
C GLU A 128 8.38 -1.69 -4.06
N ILE A 129 7.46 -1.73 -3.09
CA ILE A 129 7.22 -0.61 -2.17
C ILE A 129 7.88 -0.92 -0.83
N VAL A 130 8.77 -0.03 -0.39
CA VAL A 130 9.53 -0.15 0.85
C VAL A 130 9.12 0.95 1.81
N THR A 131 8.59 0.56 2.98
CA THR A 131 8.25 1.47 4.07
C THR A 131 9.49 1.84 4.87
N ASP A 132 10.32 2.71 4.32
CA ASP A 132 11.51 3.27 4.97
C ASP A 132 11.77 4.68 4.40
N THR A 133 12.43 5.53 5.19
CA THR A 133 12.76 6.91 4.82
C THR A 133 14.17 6.94 4.23
N VAL A 134 14.33 7.46 3.01
CA VAL A 134 15.67 7.72 2.45
C VAL A 134 16.26 8.95 3.15
N THR A 135 17.43 8.78 3.78
CA THR A 135 18.08 9.81 4.60
C THR A 135 19.17 10.56 3.85
N THR A 136 19.96 9.84 3.05
CA THR A 136 21.06 10.41 2.28
C THR A 136 20.96 10.01 0.81
N LEU A 137 21.37 10.93 -0.07
CA LEU A 137 21.41 10.72 -1.51
C LEU A 137 22.65 11.41 -2.08
N ASP A 138 23.59 10.63 -2.61
CA ASP A 138 24.79 11.11 -3.30
C ASP A 138 24.59 11.02 -4.82
N LEU A 139 24.56 12.21 -5.45
CA LEU A 139 24.39 12.40 -6.88
C LEU A 139 25.70 12.70 -7.63
N SER A 140 26.84 12.67 -6.95
CA SER A 140 28.14 13.05 -7.51
C SER A 140 28.65 12.10 -8.60
N SER A 141 28.24 10.84 -8.55
CA SER A 141 28.65 9.79 -9.50
C SER A 141 27.52 8.79 -9.74
N ARG A 142 27.57 8.11 -10.88
CA ARG A 142 26.61 7.05 -11.24
C ARG A 142 27.28 5.66 -11.09
N PRO A 143 26.55 4.63 -10.61
CA PRO A 143 25.17 4.69 -10.10
C PRO A 143 25.07 5.51 -8.82
N PHE A 144 23.97 6.24 -8.67
CA PHE A 144 23.72 7.09 -7.51
C PHE A 144 23.64 6.25 -6.25
N LYS A 145 24.10 6.78 -5.12
CA LYS A 145 24.14 6.08 -3.85
C LYS A 145 23.15 6.68 -2.87
N TYR A 146 22.47 5.87 -2.09
CA TYR A 146 21.56 6.35 -1.06
C TYR A 146 21.52 5.38 0.13
N SER A 147 21.16 5.90 1.30
CA SER A 147 20.95 5.13 2.53
C SER A 147 19.58 5.42 3.10
N THR A 148 19.06 4.49 3.90
CA THR A 148 17.76 4.64 4.55
C THR A 148 17.89 4.86 6.04
N GLU A 149 16.79 5.20 6.70
CA GLU A 149 16.75 5.51 8.13
C GLU A 149 16.90 4.24 8.97
N PHE A 150 16.24 3.15 8.58
CA PHE A 150 16.33 1.90 9.34
C PHE A 150 17.63 1.13 9.10
N SER A 151 18.39 1.46 8.05
CA SER A 151 19.63 0.76 7.68
C SER A 151 20.69 1.74 7.20
N PRO A 152 21.20 2.63 8.10
CA PRO A 152 22.12 3.70 7.71
C PRO A 152 23.50 3.21 7.29
N GLU A 153 23.91 2.02 7.71
CA GLU A 153 25.18 1.38 7.33
C GLU A 153 25.11 0.74 5.94
N GLU A 154 23.90 0.50 5.41
CA GLU A 154 23.70 -0.07 4.08
C GLU A 154 23.69 1.03 3.02
N THR A 155 24.56 0.89 2.02
CA THR A 155 24.54 1.77 0.84
C THR A 155 23.84 1.06 -0.30
N HIS A 156 22.66 1.54 -0.67
CA HIS A 156 21.97 1.12 -1.88
C HIS A 156 22.40 1.96 -3.08
N THR A 157 22.16 1.44 -4.28
CA THR A 157 22.55 2.11 -5.53
C THR A 157 21.40 2.13 -6.54
N ALA A 158 21.33 3.19 -7.35
CA ALA A 158 20.39 3.28 -8.45
C ALA A 158 20.96 3.96 -9.70
N ASP A 159 20.60 3.46 -10.89
CA ASP A 159 21.04 4.09 -12.16
C ASP A 159 20.34 5.43 -12.40
N ALA A 160 19.10 5.57 -11.93
CA ALA A 160 18.28 6.77 -11.98
C ALA A 160 17.44 6.92 -10.69
N VAL A 161 17.13 8.16 -10.33
CA VAL A 161 16.36 8.51 -9.13
C VAL A 161 15.23 9.46 -9.53
N ILE A 162 14.02 9.18 -9.09
CA ILE A 162 12.87 10.10 -9.18
C ILE A 162 12.61 10.67 -7.79
N ILE A 163 12.79 11.98 -7.64
CA ILE A 163 12.50 12.69 -6.39
C ILE A 163 11.05 13.18 -6.45
N ALA A 164 10.20 12.52 -5.67
CA ALA A 164 8.77 12.80 -5.54
C ALA A 164 8.36 12.93 -4.07
N THR A 165 9.27 13.46 -3.24
CA THR A 165 9.10 13.64 -1.78
C THR A 165 8.03 14.67 -1.40
N GLY A 166 7.53 15.41 -2.38
CA GLY A 166 6.50 16.41 -2.20
C GLY A 166 7.01 17.68 -1.53
N ALA A 167 6.09 18.40 -0.91
CA ALA A 167 6.35 19.55 -0.07
C ALA A 167 5.41 19.46 1.14
N SER A 168 5.60 20.30 2.15
CA SER A 168 4.68 20.40 3.29
C SER A 168 4.26 21.85 3.49
N ALA A 169 2.98 22.08 3.74
CA ALA A 169 2.48 23.42 4.10
C ALA A 169 3.05 23.83 5.47
N ARG A 170 3.56 25.05 5.58
CA ARG A 170 4.06 25.58 6.85
C ARG A 170 2.89 25.92 7.76
N ARG A 171 2.75 25.16 8.85
CA ARG A 171 1.77 25.39 9.91
C ARG A 171 2.35 26.34 10.96
N MET A 172 1.49 27.14 11.60
CA MET A 172 1.92 28.16 12.58
C MET A 172 1.98 27.61 14.02
N GLY A 173 1.37 26.46 14.30
CA GLY A 173 1.38 25.83 15.62
C GLY A 173 0.52 26.59 16.63
N LEU A 174 -0.61 27.15 16.20
CA LEU A 174 -1.49 27.91 17.08
C LEU A 174 -2.22 27.00 18.09
N PRO A 175 -2.52 27.48 19.32
CA PRO A 175 -3.35 26.72 20.25
C PRO A 175 -4.70 26.36 19.65
N GLY A 176 -5.03 25.07 19.59
CA GLY A 176 -6.26 24.55 18.99
C GLY A 176 -6.18 24.26 17.48
N GLU A 177 -5.04 24.52 16.82
CA GLU A 177 -4.88 24.29 15.38
C GLU A 177 -5.15 22.83 15.00
N ASP A 178 -4.64 21.86 15.77
CA ASP A 178 -4.88 20.43 15.50
C ASP A 178 -6.35 20.00 15.66
N LYS A 179 -7.11 20.67 16.52
CA LYS A 179 -8.54 20.39 16.72
C LYS A 179 -9.36 20.81 15.50
N TYR A 180 -8.99 21.92 14.87
CA TYR A 180 -9.76 22.53 13.78
C TYR A 180 -9.11 22.33 12.40
N TRP A 181 -7.98 21.63 12.30
CA TRP A 181 -7.36 21.26 11.03
C TRP A 181 -8.33 20.41 10.20
N GLN A 182 -8.56 20.81 8.94
CA GLN A 182 -9.60 20.26 8.05
C GLN A 182 -11.05 20.36 8.58
N ASN A 183 -11.26 21.04 9.70
CA ASN A 183 -12.57 21.32 10.31
C ASN A 183 -12.75 22.85 10.50
N GLY A 184 -12.29 23.62 9.50
CA GLY A 184 -12.33 25.09 9.48
C GLY A 184 -10.98 25.73 9.17
N ILE A 185 -9.86 25.11 9.55
CA ILE A 185 -8.51 25.56 9.18
C ILE A 185 -8.02 24.77 7.95
N SER A 186 -7.56 25.48 6.92
CA SER A 186 -6.95 24.93 5.71
C SER A 186 -5.68 25.71 5.34
N ALA A 187 -4.78 25.07 4.60
CA ALA A 187 -3.59 25.70 4.01
C ALA A 187 -3.66 25.82 2.47
N CYS A 188 -4.78 25.42 1.86
CA CYS A 188 -5.08 25.67 0.46
C CYS A 188 -6.40 26.42 0.39
N ALA A 189 -6.33 27.71 0.05
CA ALA A 189 -7.53 28.50 -0.18
C ALA A 189 -8.18 28.04 -1.49
N VAL A 190 -9.48 27.79 -1.44
CA VAL A 190 -10.33 27.52 -2.62
C VAL A 190 -10.63 28.80 -3.38
#